data_AF-A0A6U3QHP6-F1
#
_entry.id   AF-A0A6U3QHP6-F1
#
_cell.length_a   1.000
_cell.length_b   1.000
_cell.length_c   1.000
_cell.angle_alpha   90.00
_cell.angle_beta   90.00
_cell.angle_gamma   90.00
#
_symmetry.space_group_name_H-M   'P 1'
#
loop_
_entity.id
_entity.type
_entity.pdbx_description
1 polymer ?
#
loop_
_entity_poly.entity_id
_entity_poly.type
_entity_poly.pdbx_seq_one_letter_code
_entity_poly.pdbx_strand_id
1 'polypeptide(L)'
;MRATPSHIIQLICLGFFLPSSTNGLAFLSPSLSRAHCGSMALKMSTENGGIQAMSLRGLDEDHEAEGTKMATSITTWLDAEWMPQEVHVQMAESAKGSYMRCRTNGDDDVMSIMMAISEDLEKNWSLYDADAFVNAWDVGNYVSDYLAKRIVGSDACECSSEIF
;
A
#
# COMPACT_ATOMS: atom_id res chain seq x y z
N MET A 1 -30.03 25.16 -29.91
CA MET A 1 -31.01 25.36 -28.81
C MET A 1 -30.66 24.32 -27.75
N ARG A 2 -29.82 24.64 -26.76
CA ARG A 2 -30.18 25.16 -25.41
C ARG A 2 -31.33 24.38 -24.76
N ALA A 3 -31.00 23.56 -23.74
CA ALA A 3 -31.34 23.82 -22.33
C ALA A 3 -30.92 22.64 -21.42
N THR A 4 -29.92 22.87 -20.56
CA THR A 4 -29.96 22.52 -19.13
C THR A 4 -30.97 23.49 -18.44
N PRO A 5 -31.41 23.37 -17.14
CA PRO A 5 -30.56 23.01 -15.99
C PRO A 5 -31.21 22.53 -14.65
N SER A 6 -30.33 22.31 -13.66
CA SER A 6 -30.46 22.58 -12.21
C SER A 6 -31.23 21.62 -11.32
N HIS A 7 -30.59 21.18 -10.23
CA HIS A 7 -31.00 21.24 -8.79
C HIS A 7 -29.71 20.89 -7.99
N ILE A 8 -28.93 21.86 -7.48
CA ILE A 8 -29.08 22.61 -6.22
C ILE A 8 -29.37 21.71 -5.02
N ILE A 9 -28.34 21.40 -4.22
CA ILE A 9 -28.47 21.14 -2.78
C ILE A 9 -27.41 21.96 -2.04
N GLN A 10 -27.90 22.60 -0.98
CA GLN A 10 -27.32 23.66 -0.17
C GLN A 10 -26.13 23.26 0.70
N LEU A 11 -25.24 24.25 0.89
CA LEU A 11 -24.34 24.41 2.03
C LEU A 11 -25.09 24.32 3.37
N ILE A 12 -24.44 23.72 4.37
CA ILE A 12 -24.63 24.06 5.79
C ILE A 12 -23.26 24.32 6.41
N CYS A 13 -23.05 25.58 6.78
CA CYS A 13 -22.01 26.04 7.70
C CYS A 13 -22.50 25.93 9.14
N LEU A 14 -21.78 25.21 9.99
CA LEU A 14 -21.71 25.35 11.46
C LEU A 14 -20.24 25.00 11.79
N GLY A 15 -19.40 25.80 12.43
CA GLY A 15 -19.62 26.76 13.51
C GLY A 15 -18.63 26.41 14.63
N PHE A 16 -17.52 27.16 14.67
CA PHE A 16 -16.57 27.36 15.78
C PHE A 16 -16.84 26.70 17.14
N PHE A 17 -15.83 26.03 17.73
CA PHE A 17 -15.36 26.34 19.10
C PHE A 17 -14.01 25.68 19.45
N LEU A 18 -12.98 26.50 19.66
CA LEU A 18 -11.72 26.14 20.35
C LEU A 18 -11.86 26.52 21.82
N PRO A 19 -11.31 25.76 22.77
CA PRO A 19 -10.90 26.31 24.05
C PRO A 19 -9.38 26.42 24.14
N SER A 20 -8.91 27.65 24.34
CA SER A 20 -7.60 27.98 24.89
C SER A 20 -7.75 28.11 26.41
N SER A 21 -6.86 27.49 27.19
CA SER A 21 -6.73 27.77 28.63
C SER A 21 -5.27 27.70 29.06
N THR A 22 -4.91 28.66 29.91
CA THR A 22 -3.56 29.12 30.24
C THR A 22 -3.18 28.79 31.68
N ASN A 23 -1.86 28.67 31.90
CA ASN A 23 -1.12 28.79 33.18
C ASN A 23 -1.31 27.65 34.20
N GLY A 24 -0.30 27.10 34.87
CA GLY A 24 1.12 27.41 34.99
C GLY A 24 1.67 26.72 36.25
N LEU A 25 3.01 26.68 36.35
CA LEU A 25 3.85 26.40 37.53
C LEU A 25 4.37 24.96 37.75
N ALA A 26 5.64 24.84 37.33
CA ALA A 26 6.75 24.02 37.78
C ALA A 26 6.63 23.23 39.10
N PHE A 27 7.01 21.95 39.05
CA PHE A 27 7.64 21.25 40.16
C PHE A 27 8.71 20.26 39.64
N LEU A 28 9.96 20.63 39.92
CA LEU A 28 11.14 19.83 40.28
C LEU A 28 11.29 18.38 39.77
N SER A 29 12.38 18.18 39.01
CA SER A 29 13.04 16.89 38.73
C SER A 29 13.37 16.10 40.00
N PRO A 30 13.45 14.76 39.94
CA PRO A 30 14.81 14.21 39.97
C PRO A 30 15.05 12.94 39.11
N SER A 31 16.32 12.84 38.74
CA SER A 31 17.13 11.64 38.51
C SER A 31 16.94 10.87 37.19
N LEU A 32 18.00 10.98 36.37
CA LEU A 32 18.46 9.96 35.44
C LEU A 32 18.33 8.57 36.08
N SER A 33 17.45 7.74 35.52
CA SER A 33 17.58 6.28 35.65
C SER A 33 18.15 5.75 34.35
N ARG A 34 19.43 5.39 34.42
CA ARG A 34 20.21 4.73 33.37
C ARG A 34 19.60 3.34 33.15
N ALA A 35 18.72 3.21 32.15
CA ALA A 35 18.32 1.91 31.65
C ALA A 35 19.51 1.30 30.90
N HIS A 36 20.23 0.40 31.55
CA HIS A 36 21.01 -0.64 30.89
C HIS A 36 20.05 -1.49 30.05
N CYS A 37 19.89 -1.16 28.76
CA CYS A 37 19.49 -2.17 27.81
C CYS A 37 20.74 -2.97 27.47
N GLY A 38 20.78 -4.23 27.91
CA GLY A 38 21.90 -5.13 27.67
C GLY A 38 22.23 -5.15 26.19
N SER A 39 23.51 -5.00 25.88
CA SER A 39 24.06 -5.29 24.56
C SER A 39 23.80 -6.77 24.28
N MET A 40 22.69 -7.07 23.62
CA MET A 40 22.55 -8.34 22.92
C MET A 40 23.48 -8.22 21.73
N ALA A 41 24.64 -8.88 21.85
CA ALA A 41 25.48 -9.19 20.72
C ALA A 41 24.60 -9.89 19.68
N LEU A 42 24.17 -9.15 18.65
CA LEU A 42 23.69 -9.74 17.42
C LEU A 42 24.83 -10.63 16.94
N LYS A 43 24.63 -11.95 17.04
CA LYS A 43 25.43 -12.89 16.28
C LYS A 43 25.07 -12.64 14.82
N MET A 44 25.89 -11.82 14.19
CA MET A 44 25.89 -11.62 12.75
C MET A 44 26.34 -12.95 12.15
N SER A 45 25.39 -13.83 11.87
CA SER A 45 25.64 -14.97 11.00
C SER A 45 25.99 -14.39 9.64
N THR A 46 27.26 -14.53 9.26
CA THR A 46 27.73 -14.29 7.91
C THR A 46 27.11 -15.34 7.00
N GLU A 47 25.89 -15.09 6.56
CA GLU A 47 25.30 -15.75 5.40
C GLU A 47 25.22 -14.72 4.28
N ASN A 48 25.87 -15.04 3.15
CA ASN A 48 25.91 -14.32 1.88
C ASN A 48 25.01 -13.07 1.80
N GLY A 49 25.61 -11.88 1.83
CA GLY A 49 24.97 -10.61 1.48
C GLY A 49 24.66 -10.47 -0.01
N GLY A 50 24.03 -11.50 -0.60
CA GLY A 50 23.42 -11.43 -1.92
C GLY A 50 21.97 -10.97 -1.79
N ILE A 51 21.48 -10.21 -2.77
CA ILE A 51 20.06 -9.91 -2.91
C ILE A 51 19.33 -11.24 -3.11
N GLN A 52 18.58 -11.70 -2.11
CA GLN A 52 17.77 -12.91 -2.24
C GLN A 52 16.51 -12.57 -3.03
N ALA A 53 16.30 -13.28 -4.15
CA ALA A 53 15.06 -13.22 -4.89
C ALA A 53 13.92 -13.77 -4.02
N MET A 54 12.83 -13.02 -3.93
CA MET A 54 11.66 -13.40 -3.15
C MET A 54 10.71 -14.21 -4.04
N SER A 55 10.43 -15.45 -3.63
CA SER A 55 9.64 -16.39 -4.43
C SER A 55 8.26 -16.67 -3.81
N LEU A 56 7.24 -16.68 -4.65
CA LEU A 56 5.85 -16.99 -4.32
C LEU A 56 5.52 -18.50 -4.37
N ARG A 57 6.50 -19.37 -4.59
CA ARG A 57 6.28 -20.84 -4.66
C ARG A 57 5.61 -21.43 -3.41
N GLY A 58 5.71 -20.75 -2.27
CA GLY A 58 5.08 -21.14 -1.01
C GLY A 58 3.67 -20.57 -0.78
N LEU A 59 3.16 -19.72 -1.68
CA LEU A 59 1.79 -19.22 -1.62
C LEU A 59 0.80 -20.23 -2.22
N ASP A 60 -0.47 -20.04 -1.89
CA ASP A 60 -1.58 -20.84 -2.42
C ASP A 60 -1.56 -20.90 -3.96
N GLU A 61 -1.95 -22.05 -4.50
CA GLU A 61 -2.07 -22.30 -5.94
C GLU A 61 -3.34 -21.67 -6.52
N ASP A 62 -4.30 -21.24 -5.69
CA ASP A 62 -5.45 -20.45 -6.14
C ASP A 62 -5.05 -18.99 -6.44
N HIS A 63 -4.45 -18.80 -7.62
CA HIS A 63 -4.01 -17.49 -8.11
C HIS A 63 -5.16 -16.51 -8.34
N GLU A 64 -6.37 -16.99 -8.62
CA GLU A 64 -7.56 -16.15 -8.76
C GLU A 64 -7.96 -15.56 -7.40
N ALA A 65 -8.02 -16.40 -6.37
CA ALA A 65 -8.35 -15.97 -5.02
C ALA A 65 -7.30 -15.00 -4.47
N GLU A 66 -6.01 -15.29 -4.67
CA GLU A 66 -4.93 -14.41 -4.22
C GLU A 66 -4.89 -13.09 -5.02
N GLY A 67 -5.07 -13.15 -6.34
CA GLY A 67 -5.17 -11.95 -7.19
C GLY A 67 -6.36 -11.07 -6.82
N THR A 68 -7.49 -11.67 -6.41
CA THR A 68 -8.68 -10.93 -5.94
C THR A 68 -8.41 -10.21 -4.62
N LYS A 69 -7.70 -10.86 -3.68
CA LYS A 69 -7.28 -10.21 -2.43
C LYS A 69 -6.32 -9.05 -2.71
N MET A 70 -5.35 -9.26 -3.60
CA MET A 70 -4.42 -8.22 -4.02
C MET A 70 -5.15 -7.02 -4.65
N ALA A 71 -6.09 -7.26 -5.58
CA ALA A 71 -6.90 -6.18 -6.16
C ALA A 71 -7.69 -5.42 -5.08
N THR A 72 -8.34 -6.14 -4.17
CA THR A 72 -9.09 -5.53 -3.06
C THR A 72 -8.18 -4.67 -2.18
N SER A 73 -6.97 -5.15 -1.89
CA SER A 73 -5.96 -4.41 -1.11
C SER A 73 -5.51 -3.14 -1.84
N ILE A 74 -5.26 -3.20 -3.15
CA ILE A 74 -4.89 -2.03 -3.96
C ILE A 74 -6.01 -1.00 -3.94
N THR A 75 -7.26 -1.40 -4.22
CA THR A 75 -8.41 -0.49 -4.19
C THR A 75 -8.56 0.15 -2.82
N THR A 76 -8.47 -0.64 -1.74
CA THR A 76 -8.63 -0.13 -0.37
C THR A 76 -7.53 0.87 -0.01
N TRP A 77 -6.28 0.59 -0.39
CA TRP A 77 -5.16 1.50 -0.18
C TRP A 77 -5.34 2.83 -0.91
N LEU A 78 -5.70 2.77 -2.21
CA LEU A 78 -5.92 3.97 -3.00
C LEU A 78 -7.14 4.78 -2.50
N ASP A 79 -8.22 4.10 -2.12
CA ASP A 79 -9.43 4.73 -1.58
C ASP A 79 -9.17 5.38 -0.21
N ALA A 80 -8.34 4.77 0.62
CA ALA A 80 -7.97 5.30 1.93
C ALA A 80 -7.15 6.60 1.82
N GLU A 81 -6.24 6.67 0.85
CA GLU A 81 -5.36 7.84 0.66
C GLU A 81 -6.05 8.95 -0.17
N TRP A 82 -6.82 8.59 -1.21
CA TRP A 82 -7.28 9.52 -2.24
C TRP A 82 -8.81 9.58 -2.41
N MET A 83 -9.56 9.05 -1.44
CA MET A 83 -11.03 8.85 -1.50
C MET A 83 -11.47 7.78 -2.50
N PRO A 84 -12.64 7.15 -2.31
CA PRO A 84 -13.16 6.15 -3.23
C PRO A 84 -13.35 6.65 -4.66
N GLN A 85 -12.72 5.96 -5.62
CA GLN A 85 -12.78 6.30 -7.05
C GLN A 85 -12.81 5.06 -7.93
N GLU A 86 -13.58 5.13 -9.03
CA GLU A 86 -13.71 4.01 -9.98
C GLU A 86 -12.38 3.62 -10.64
N VAL A 87 -11.50 4.61 -10.88
CA VAL A 87 -10.17 4.36 -11.46
C VAL A 87 -9.31 3.45 -10.59
N HIS A 88 -9.48 3.46 -9.27
CA HIS A 88 -8.77 2.57 -8.35
C HIS A 88 -9.17 1.11 -8.55
N VAL A 89 -10.46 0.85 -8.79
CA VAL A 89 -10.97 -0.49 -9.11
C VAL A 89 -10.42 -0.95 -10.45
N GLN A 90 -10.44 -0.09 -11.48
CA GLN A 90 -9.94 -0.43 -12.82
C GLN A 90 -8.45 -0.77 -12.83
N MET A 91 -7.64 0.01 -12.09
CA MET A 91 -6.21 -0.26 -11.93
C MET A 91 -5.96 -1.57 -11.17
N ALA A 92 -6.71 -1.81 -10.09
CA ALA A 92 -6.60 -3.02 -9.29
C ALA A 92 -6.96 -4.30 -10.09
N GLU A 93 -8.03 -4.25 -10.89
CA GLU A 93 -8.42 -5.37 -11.77
C GLU A 93 -7.39 -5.63 -12.87
N SER A 94 -6.78 -4.57 -13.43
CA SER A 94 -5.70 -4.72 -14.40
C SER A 94 -4.46 -5.36 -13.78
N ALA A 95 -4.07 -4.92 -12.57
CA ALA A 95 -2.97 -5.51 -11.82
C ALA A 95 -3.23 -7.00 -11.49
N LYS A 96 -4.46 -7.35 -11.10
CA LYS A 96 -4.87 -8.76 -10.91
C LYS A 96 -4.72 -9.57 -12.21
N GLY A 97 -5.15 -9.03 -13.34
CA GLY A 97 -4.99 -9.70 -14.63
C GLY A 97 -3.53 -10.01 -14.97
N SER A 98 -2.63 -9.04 -14.73
CA SER A 98 -1.19 -9.23 -14.93
C SER A 98 -0.59 -10.25 -13.94
N TYR A 99 -0.94 -10.17 -12.66
CA TYR A 99 -0.55 -11.14 -11.63
C TYR A 99 -0.94 -12.56 -12.04
N MET A 100 -2.22 -12.79 -12.35
CA MET A 100 -2.71 -14.11 -12.72
C MET A 100 -2.01 -14.66 -13.95
N ARG A 101 -1.76 -13.82 -14.95
CA ARG A 101 -1.05 -14.21 -16.16
C ARG A 101 0.37 -14.65 -15.83
N CYS A 102 1.10 -13.92 -15.00
CA CYS A 102 2.45 -14.30 -14.56
C CYS A 102 2.43 -15.62 -13.78
N ARG A 103 1.55 -15.75 -12.78
CA ARG A 103 1.44 -16.98 -11.97
C ARG A 103 1.06 -18.19 -12.81
N THR A 104 0.10 -18.06 -13.72
CA THR A 104 -0.32 -19.13 -14.65
C THR A 104 0.81 -19.56 -15.59
N ASN A 105 1.70 -18.63 -15.96
CA ASN A 105 2.88 -18.93 -16.76
C ASN A 105 4.03 -19.55 -15.95
N GLY A 106 3.86 -19.77 -14.65
CA GLY A 106 4.87 -20.33 -13.75
C GLY A 106 5.91 -19.32 -13.28
N ASP A 107 5.64 -18.02 -13.40
CA ASP A 107 6.49 -16.99 -12.81
C ASP A 107 6.15 -16.84 -11.33
N ASP A 108 7.13 -17.09 -10.48
CA ASP A 108 7.03 -17.03 -9.02
C ASP A 108 7.86 -15.89 -8.42
N ASP A 109 8.58 -15.11 -9.22
CA ASP A 109 9.48 -14.08 -8.68
C ASP A 109 8.73 -12.77 -8.44
N VAL A 110 8.78 -12.25 -7.22
CA VAL A 110 8.05 -11.03 -6.83
C VAL A 110 8.49 -9.84 -7.69
N MET A 111 9.79 -9.71 -7.97
CA MET A 111 10.29 -8.60 -8.78
C MET A 111 9.76 -8.69 -10.21
N SER A 112 9.82 -9.87 -10.82
CA SER A 112 9.28 -10.12 -12.17
C SER A 112 7.79 -9.79 -12.28
N ILE A 113 7.00 -10.21 -11.28
CA ILE A 113 5.56 -9.95 -11.24
C ILE A 113 5.28 -8.45 -11.05
N MET A 114 5.97 -7.79 -10.13
CA MET A 114 5.83 -6.35 -9.89
C MET A 114 6.18 -5.54 -11.14
N MET A 115 7.25 -5.91 -11.84
CA MET A 115 7.65 -5.29 -13.11
C MET A 115 6.55 -5.46 -14.16
N ALA A 116 6.05 -6.69 -14.35
CA ALA A 116 5.01 -6.98 -15.33
C ALA A 116 3.70 -6.20 -15.08
N ILE A 117 3.32 -6.02 -13.80
CA ILE A 117 2.16 -5.20 -13.41
C ILE A 117 2.42 -3.72 -13.74
N SER A 118 3.58 -3.19 -13.35
CA SER A 118 3.93 -1.79 -13.59
C SER A 118 3.95 -1.46 -15.08
N GLU A 119 4.58 -2.32 -15.88
CA GLU A 119 4.66 -2.16 -17.34
C GLU A 119 3.28 -2.24 -18.01
N ASP A 120 2.41 -3.16 -17.57
CA ASP A 120 1.05 -3.26 -18.11
C ASP A 120 0.19 -2.03 -17.75
N LEU A 121 0.31 -1.52 -16.52
CA LEU A 121 -0.39 -0.31 -16.11
C LEU A 121 0.13 0.91 -16.88
N GLU A 122 1.45 1.06 -17.02
CA GLU A 122 2.08 2.15 -17.77
C GLU A 122 1.70 2.10 -19.26
N LYS A 123 1.69 0.91 -19.87
CA LYS A 123 1.27 0.72 -21.26
C LYS A 123 -0.18 1.13 -21.49
N ASN A 124 -1.04 0.95 -20.49
CA ASN A 124 -2.45 1.30 -20.55
C ASN A 124 -2.75 2.63 -19.83
N TRP A 125 -1.74 3.47 -19.56
CA TRP A 125 -1.88 4.63 -18.67
C TRP A 125 -2.97 5.62 -19.10
N SER A 126 -3.22 5.75 -20.41
CA SER A 126 -4.29 6.61 -20.95
C SER A 126 -5.71 6.20 -20.53
N LEU A 127 -5.88 5.06 -19.88
CA LEU A 127 -7.15 4.64 -19.28
C LEU A 127 -7.36 5.20 -17.87
N TYR A 128 -6.28 5.62 -17.20
CA TYR A 128 -6.27 5.97 -15.77
C TYR A 128 -5.85 7.42 -15.51
N ASP A 129 -5.03 7.99 -16.40
CA ASP A 129 -4.32 9.27 -16.22
C ASP A 129 -5.21 10.49 -15.93
N ALA A 130 -6.48 10.46 -16.33
CA ALA A 130 -7.43 11.55 -16.09
C ALA A 130 -7.78 11.72 -14.61
N ASP A 131 -7.85 10.62 -13.86
CA ASP A 131 -8.42 10.58 -12.50
C ASP A 131 -7.46 9.95 -11.47
N ALA A 132 -6.38 9.29 -11.90
CA ALA A 132 -5.42 8.67 -11.00
C ALA A 132 -4.44 9.70 -10.38
N PHE A 133 -4.31 9.67 -9.05
CA PHE A 133 -3.37 10.52 -8.29
C PHE A 133 -2.00 9.88 -8.05
N VAL A 134 -1.87 8.59 -8.39
CA VAL A 134 -0.62 7.82 -8.34
C VAL A 134 -0.16 7.50 -9.76
N ASN A 135 1.06 6.96 -9.93
CA ASN A 135 1.51 6.41 -11.20
C ASN A 135 1.53 4.86 -11.18
N ALA A 136 1.79 4.24 -12.33
CA ALA A 136 1.85 2.79 -12.49
C ALA A 136 2.89 2.11 -11.56
N TRP A 137 4.04 2.74 -11.36
CA TRP A 137 5.14 2.24 -10.54
C TRP A 137 4.83 2.33 -9.03
N ASP A 138 4.05 3.31 -8.60
CA ASP A 138 3.58 3.40 -7.22
C ASP A 138 2.73 2.16 -6.88
N VAL A 139 1.84 1.75 -7.79
CA VAL A 139 1.04 0.53 -7.64
C VAL A 139 1.90 -0.73 -7.69
N GLY A 140 2.90 -0.78 -8.59
CA GLY A 140 3.87 -1.87 -8.62
C GLY A 140 4.61 -2.05 -7.30
N ASN A 141 5.13 -0.96 -6.74
CA ASN A 141 5.80 -0.96 -5.44
C ASN A 141 4.87 -1.47 -4.33
N TYR A 142 3.63 -0.97 -4.28
CA TYR A 142 2.62 -1.47 -3.33
C TYR A 142 2.37 -2.98 -3.48
N VAL A 143 2.29 -3.48 -4.71
CA VAL A 143 2.13 -4.92 -4.96
C VAL A 143 3.32 -5.72 -4.43
N SER A 144 4.55 -5.21 -4.57
CA SER A 144 5.72 -5.90 -4.02
C SER A 144 5.65 -6.01 -2.49
N ASP A 145 5.21 -4.96 -1.80
CA ASP A 145 4.99 -4.96 -0.35
C ASP A 145 3.86 -5.91 0.05
N TYR A 146 2.75 -5.91 -0.69
CA TYR A 146 1.66 -6.85 -0.52
C TYR A 146 2.17 -8.29 -0.57
N LEU A 147 2.84 -8.67 -1.66
CA LEU A 147 3.32 -10.04 -1.88
C LEU A 147 4.38 -10.45 -0.86
N ALA A 148 5.27 -9.52 -0.47
CA ALA A 148 6.25 -9.75 0.59
C ALA A 148 5.58 -10.07 1.93
N LYS A 149 4.56 -9.30 2.32
CA LYS A 149 3.78 -9.56 3.52
C LYS A 149 3.05 -10.91 3.44
N ARG A 150 2.56 -11.30 2.26
CA ARG A 150 1.93 -12.61 2.07
C ARG A 150 2.91 -13.77 2.26
N ILE A 151 4.17 -13.63 1.86
CA ILE A 151 5.21 -14.67 2.05
C ILE A 151 5.71 -14.72 3.49
N VAL A 152 6.03 -13.56 4.08
CA VAL A 152 6.65 -13.48 5.42
C VAL A 152 5.63 -13.69 6.54
N GLY A 153 4.36 -13.35 6.30
CA GLY A 153 3.31 -13.36 7.31
C GLY A 153 3.15 -12.00 8.01
N SER A 154 2.44 -11.99 9.14
CA SER A 154 2.09 -10.77 9.90
C SER A 154 3.28 -10.00 10.50
N ASP A 155 4.50 -10.53 10.40
CA ASP A 155 5.72 -9.94 10.95
C ASP A 155 6.55 -9.21 9.86
N ALA A 156 5.86 -8.65 8.85
CA ALA A 156 6.50 -7.83 7.83
C ALA A 156 7.03 -6.51 8.41
N CYS A 157 8.19 -6.08 7.92
CA CYS A 157 8.94 -4.89 8.33
C CYS A 157 8.05 -3.62 8.35
N GLU A 158 8.07 -2.84 9.45
CA GLU A 158 7.27 -1.61 9.68
C GLU A 158 7.50 -0.45 8.69
N CYS A 159 8.34 -0.64 7.66
CA CYS A 159 8.67 0.39 6.68
C CYS A 159 7.76 0.40 5.42
N SER A 160 6.84 -0.55 5.26
CA SER A 160 5.96 -0.65 4.09
C SER A 160 4.64 0.10 4.28
N SER A 161 3.95 0.42 3.18
CA SER A 161 2.57 0.92 3.22
C SER A 161 1.63 -0.06 3.94
N GLU A 162 0.51 0.45 4.47
CA GLU A 162 -0.52 -0.40 5.06
C GLU A 162 -1.10 -1.34 3.99
N ILE A 163 -0.97 -2.64 4.26
CA ILE A 163 -1.53 -3.70 3.42
C ILE A 163 -2.85 -4.15 4.01
N PHE A 164 -3.91 -4.04 3.22
CA PHE A 164 -5.31 -4.27 3.59
C PHE A 164 -5.77 -5.70 3.28
#